data_AF-A0A0F9E870-F1
#
_entry.id   AF-A0A0F9E870-F1
#
_cell.length_a   1.000
_cell.length_b   1.000
_cell.length_c   1.000
_cell.angle_alpha   90.00
_cell.angle_beta   90.00
_cell.angle_gamma   90.00
#
_symmetry.space_group_name_H-M   'P 1'
#
loop_
_entity.id
_entity.type
_entity.pdbx_description
1 polymer ?
#
loop_
_entity_poly.entity_id
_entity_poly.type
_entity_poly.pdbx_seq_one_letter_code
_entity_poly.pdbx_strand_id
1 'polypeptide(L)'
;MDTPYSIDSIEAEAQEEEKRARTLRFLTDVLFQRLHLESMSLIEAREAVAELRRTALVLFPGKGDVFDLVIAPRMERVITERWGERWGSN
;
A
#
# COMPACT_ATOMS: atom_id res chain seq x y z
N MET A 1 21.10 -36.35 9.25
CA MET A 1 21.12 -35.23 8.29
C MET A 1 19.66 -34.83 8.11
N ASP A 2 19.17 -33.95 8.99
CA ASP A 2 17.84 -33.36 8.86
C ASP A 2 17.91 -32.31 7.74
N THR A 3 17.27 -32.58 6.61
CA THR A 3 17.00 -31.56 5.59
C THR A 3 15.75 -30.80 6.03
N PRO A 4 15.84 -29.56 6.57
CA PRO A 4 14.74 -28.92 7.28
C PRO A 4 13.93 -27.93 6.42
N TYR A 5 13.76 -28.21 5.12
CA TYR A 5 12.90 -27.39 4.25
C TYR A 5 12.04 -28.31 3.37
N SER A 6 10.92 -28.77 3.93
CA SER A 6 9.86 -29.39 3.12
C SER A 6 9.27 -28.34 2.18
N ILE A 7 9.03 -28.73 0.93
CA ILE A 7 8.45 -27.89 -0.12
C ILE A 7 7.13 -27.24 0.34
N ASP A 8 6.35 -27.94 1.16
CA ASP A 8 5.11 -27.43 1.76
C ASP A 8 5.29 -26.12 2.56
N SER A 9 6.45 -25.91 3.19
CA SER A 9 6.72 -24.68 3.95
C SER A 9 6.99 -23.48 3.04
N ILE A 10 7.60 -23.70 1.88
CA ILE A 10 7.85 -22.65 0.88
C ILE A 10 6.53 -22.23 0.22
N GLU A 11 5.66 -23.20 -0.09
CA GLU A 11 4.35 -22.92 -0.67
C GLU A 11 3.45 -22.16 0.30
N ALA A 12 3.45 -22.53 1.59
CA ALA A 12 2.70 -21.82 2.61
C ALA A 12 3.17 -20.37 2.80
N GLU A 13 4.49 -20.14 2.79
CA GLU A 13 5.08 -18.81 2.91
C GLU A 13 4.75 -17.94 1.68
N ALA A 14 4.82 -18.50 0.47
CA ALA A 14 4.43 -17.83 -0.77
C ALA A 14 2.93 -17.48 -0.81
N GLN A 15 2.05 -18.37 -0.35
CA GLN A 15 0.62 -18.12 -0.27
C GLN A 15 0.27 -16.99 0.70
N GLU A 16 0.97 -16.93 1.84
CA GLU A 16 0.80 -15.86 2.82
C GLU A 16 1.30 -14.51 2.29
N GLU A 17 2.42 -14.48 1.55
CA GLU A 17 2.88 -13.29 0.83
C GLU A 17 1.86 -12.82 -0.22
N GLU A 18 1.31 -13.75 -1.00
CA GLU A 18 0.32 -13.42 -2.02
C GLU A 18 -0.98 -12.89 -1.40
N LYS A 19 -1.40 -13.46 -0.27
CA LYS A 19 -2.57 -12.99 0.48
C LYS A 19 -2.38 -11.56 0.97
N ARG A 20 -1.21 -11.24 1.54
CA ARG A 20 -0.87 -9.87 1.96
C ARG A 20 -0.85 -8.90 0.77
N ALA A 21 -0.36 -9.35 -0.38
CA ALA A 21 -0.31 -8.52 -1.59
C ALA A 21 -1.72 -8.22 -2.13
N ARG A 22 -2.62 -9.22 -2.12
CA ARG A 22 -4.04 -9.05 -2.45
C ARG A 22 -4.73 -8.09 -1.47
N THR A 23 -4.50 -8.25 -0.17
CA THR A 23 -5.05 -7.34 0.86
C THR A 23 -4.58 -5.90 0.63
N LEU A 24 -3.30 -5.70 0.37
CA LEU A 24 -2.75 -4.37 0.13
C LEU A 24 -3.33 -3.73 -1.14
N ARG A 25 -3.46 -4.51 -2.22
CA ARG A 25 -4.09 -4.06 -3.47
C ARG A 25 -5.54 -3.64 -3.23
N PHE A 26 -6.31 -4.45 -2.50
CA PHE A 26 -7.67 -4.12 -2.12
C PHE A 26 -7.77 -2.81 -1.32
N LEU A 27 -6.93 -2.64 -0.29
CA LEU A 27 -6.91 -1.40 0.51
C LEU A 27 -6.53 -0.17 -0.35
N THR A 28 -5.62 -0.36 -1.30
CA THR A 28 -5.23 0.68 -2.25
C THR A 28 -6.41 1.09 -3.13
N ASP A 29 -7.14 0.12 -3.67
CA ASP A 29 -8.29 0.37 -4.54
C ASP A 29 -9.43 1.07 -3.79
N VAL A 30 -9.68 0.66 -2.54
CA VAL A 30 -10.65 1.32 -1.65
C VAL A 30 -10.24 2.77 -1.38
N LEU A 31 -8.96 3.01 -1.04
CA LEU A 31 -8.48 4.37 -0.81
C LEU A 31 -8.60 5.22 -2.09
N PHE A 32 -8.27 4.66 -3.25
CA PHE A 32 -8.41 5.34 -4.54
C PHE A 32 -9.86 5.77 -4.79
N GLN A 33 -10.82 4.87 -4.58
CA GLN A 33 -12.25 5.20 -4.71
C GLN A 33 -12.67 6.28 -3.71
N ARG A 34 -12.20 6.20 -2.46
CA ARG A 34 -12.47 7.18 -1.42
C ARG A 34 -11.96 8.57 -1.81
N LEU A 35 -10.72 8.64 -2.28
CA LEU A 35 -10.07 9.85 -2.80
C LEU A 35 -10.77 10.42 -4.04
N HIS A 36 -11.61 9.65 -4.74
CA HIS A 36 -12.34 10.13 -5.90
C HIS A 36 -13.78 10.55 -5.57
N LEU A 37 -14.47 9.79 -4.72
CA LEU A 37 -15.91 9.94 -4.45
C LEU A 37 -16.22 10.86 -3.26
N GLU A 38 -15.44 10.80 -2.17
CA GLU A 38 -15.76 11.55 -0.95
C GLU A 38 -15.22 12.98 -1.04
N SER A 39 -16.01 13.99 -0.67
CA SER A 39 -15.52 15.37 -0.50
C SER A 39 -14.64 15.47 0.74
N MET A 40 -13.37 15.14 0.61
CA MET A 40 -12.38 15.25 1.67
C MET A 40 -11.42 16.42 1.42
N SER A 41 -10.83 16.93 2.49
CA SER A 41 -9.75 17.91 2.40
C SER A 41 -8.44 17.26 1.96
N LEU A 42 -7.52 18.08 1.46
CA LEU A 42 -6.16 17.63 1.10
C LEU A 42 -5.41 17.03 2.30
N ILE A 43 -5.68 17.52 3.52
CA ILE A 43 -5.08 17.01 4.75
C ILE A 43 -5.59 15.60 5.04
N GLU A 44 -6.90 15.36 4.97
CA GLU A 44 -7.49 14.04 5.17
C GLU A 44 -7.01 13.03 4.12
N ALA A 45 -6.91 13.46 2.86
CA ALA A 45 -6.33 12.64 1.79
C ALA A 45 -4.88 12.24 2.13
N ARG A 46 -4.09 13.19 2.64
CA ARG A 46 -2.70 12.95 3.08
C ARG A 46 -2.62 11.98 4.25
N GLU A 47 -3.47 12.15 5.26
CA GLU A 47 -3.51 11.25 6.41
C GLU A 47 -3.91 9.82 6.02
N ALA A 48 -4.88 9.67 5.13
CA ALA A 48 -5.34 8.37 4.66
C ALA A 48 -4.25 7.61 3.88
N VAL A 49 -3.47 8.32 3.04
CA VAL A 49 -2.30 7.73 2.36
C VAL A 49 -1.21 7.34 3.35
N ALA A 50 -0.95 8.17 4.37
CA ALA A 50 0.02 7.87 5.41
C ALA A 50 -0.39 6.65 6.26
N GLU A 51 -1.69 6.46 6.51
CA GLU A 51 -2.23 5.30 7.19
C GLU A 51 -2.12 4.01 6.37
N LEU A 52 -2.39 4.10 5.06
CA LEU A 52 -2.18 2.99 4.14
C LEU A 52 -0.70 2.55 4.14
N ARG A 53 0.23 3.51 4.17
CA ARG A 53 1.67 3.23 4.28
C ARG A 53 2.03 2.50 5.57
N ARG A 54 1.50 2.95 6.72
CA ARG A 54 1.71 2.25 8.01
C ARG A 54 1.17 0.82 7.97
N THR A 55 0.00 0.63 7.39
CA THR A 55 -0.61 -0.71 7.23
C THR A 55 0.25 -1.61 6.34
N ALA A 56 0.78 -1.07 5.23
CA ALA A 56 1.68 -1.80 4.36
C ALA A 56 2.97 -2.24 5.06
N LEU A 57 3.56 -1.36 5.89
CA LEU A 57 4.76 -1.67 6.68
C LEU A 57 4.52 -2.79 7.70
N VAL A 58 3.31 -2.85 8.28
CA VAL A 58 2.92 -3.93 9.20
C VAL A 58 2.71 -5.25 8.46
N LEU A 59 2.08 -5.21 7.27
CA LEU A 59 1.85 -6.41 6.45
C LEU A 59 3.15 -6.96 5.85
N PHE A 60 4.11 -6.09 5.53
CA PHE A 60 5.39 -6.46 4.92
C PHE A 60 6.57 -5.83 5.67
N PRO A 61 6.96 -6.38 6.83
CA PRO A 61 8.12 -5.89 7.56
C PRO A 61 9.37 -5.96 6.68
N GLY A 62 10.05 -4.82 6.49
CA GLY A 62 11.28 -4.73 5.68
C GLY A 62 11.08 -4.54 4.17
N LYS A 63 9.84 -4.46 3.65
CA LYS A 63 9.56 -4.18 2.22
C LYS A 63 8.80 -2.85 2.01
N GLY A 64 8.95 -1.91 2.96
CA GLY A 64 8.31 -0.59 2.90
C GLY A 64 8.63 0.21 1.64
N ASP A 65 9.85 0.09 1.13
CA ASP A 65 10.29 0.82 -0.05
C ASP A 65 9.54 0.41 -1.33
N VAL A 66 9.06 -0.84 -1.39
CA VAL A 66 8.26 -1.33 -2.53
C VAL A 66 6.88 -0.66 -2.54
N PHE A 67 6.33 -0.37 -1.37
CA PHE A 67 5.08 0.39 -1.26
C PHE A 67 5.27 1.82 -1.78
N ASP A 68 6.32 2.49 -1.33
CA ASP A 68 6.64 3.86 -1.74
C ASP A 68 6.91 3.91 -3.26
N LEU A 69 7.48 2.86 -3.86
CA LEU A 69 7.73 2.78 -5.30
C LEU A 69 6.46 2.58 -6.16
N VAL A 70 5.46 1.86 -5.66
CA VAL A 70 4.31 1.41 -6.49
C VAL A 70 3.01 2.13 -6.17
N ILE A 71 2.77 2.40 -4.88
CA ILE A 71 1.52 2.97 -4.37
C ILE A 71 1.61 4.49 -4.28
N ALA A 72 2.71 5.03 -3.74
CA ALA A 72 2.87 6.48 -3.61
C ALA A 72 2.68 7.24 -4.94
N PRO A 73 3.26 6.83 -6.10
CA PRO A 73 3.05 7.56 -7.35
C PRO A 73 1.61 7.51 -7.86
N ARG A 74 0.85 6.44 -7.54
CA ARG A 74 -0.59 6.37 -7.88
C ARG A 74 -1.40 7.34 -7.04
N MET A 75 -1.11 7.43 -5.74
CA MET A 75 -1.80 8.34 -4.83
C MET A 75 -1.44 9.80 -5.11
N GLU A 76 -0.18 10.09 -5.41
CA GLU A 76 0.25 11.43 -5.82
C GLU A 76 -0.49 11.91 -7.06
N ARG A 77 -0.70 11.02 -8.05
CA ARG A 77 -1.46 11.35 -9.26
C ARG A 77 -2.88 11.79 -8.94
N VAL A 78 -3.61 11.01 -8.12
CA VAL A 78 -4.98 11.35 -7.72
C VAL A 78 -5.02 12.66 -6.94
N ILE A 79 -4.07 12.85 -6.03
CA ILE A 79 -4.00 14.07 -5.22
C ILE A 79 -3.74 15.29 -6.10
N THR A 80 -2.81 15.17 -7.05
CA THR A 80 -2.49 16.25 -8.00
C THR A 80 -3.67 16.55 -8.92
N GLU A 81 -4.35 15.52 -9.43
CA GLU A 81 -5.51 15.67 -10.32
C GLU A 81 -6.69 16.34 -9.62
N ARG A 82 -6.90 16.07 -8.33
CA ARG A 82 -8.06 16.57 -7.60
C ARG A 82 -7.83 17.90 -6.87
N TRP A 83 -6.65 18.12 -6.31
CA TRP A 83 -6.33 19.33 -5.53
C TRP A 83 -5.30 20.24 -6.19
N GLY A 84 -4.67 19.83 -7.29
CA GLY A 84 -3.67 20.64 -7.99
C GLY A 84 -2.32 20.77 -7.27
N GLU A 85 -2.15 20.11 -6.13
CA GLU A 85 -0.90 20.13 -5.36
C GLU A 85 -0.10 18.84 -5.51
N ARG A 86 1.22 18.98 -5.74
CA ARG A 86 2.17 17.87 -5.64
C ARG A 86 2.44 17.53 -4.17
N TRP A 87 2.62 16.24 -3.89
CA TRP A 87 2.83 15.67 -2.55
C TRP A 87 4.13 16.12 -1.83
N GLY A 88 4.93 17.04 -2.38
CA GLY A 88 6.24 17.37 -1.81
C GLY A 88 6.74 18.77 -2.15
N SER A 89 5.95 19.81 -1.88
CA SER A 89 6.45 21.20 -1.89
C SER A 89 6.24 21.86 -0.52
N ASN A 90 7.09 21.47 0.43
CA ASN A 90 7.71 22.37 1.40
C ASN A 90 9.05 21.79 1.85
#